data_AF-A0A3B8VP66-F1
#
_entry.id   AF-A0A3B8VP66-F1
#
_cell.length_a   1.000
_cell.length_b   1.000
_cell.length_c   1.000
_cell.angle_alpha   90.00
_cell.angle_beta   90.00
_cell.angle_gamma   90.00
#
_symmetry.space_group_name_H-M   'P 1'
#
loop_
_entity.id
_entity.type
_entity.pdbx_description
1 polymer ?
#
loop_
_entity_poly.entity_id
_entity_poly.type
_entity_poly.pdbx_seq_one_letter_code
_entity_poly.pdbx_strand_id
1 'polypeptide(L)'
;MADYYNILKIKKNATEAEIRQAFRKLARQYHPDLNPGDDDAETRFKSINEAYEVLSKPDSRRKYDRYGDNWKNADRIEEQRRQHGGSPFDTFTSGSRRR
;
A
#
# COMPACT_ATOMS: atom_id res chain seq x y z
N MET A 1 -10.32 -12.93 -5.05
CA MET A 1 -9.16 -13.23 -4.20
C MET A 1 -7.95 -12.58 -4.84
N ALA A 2 -7.61 -11.36 -4.43
CA ALA A 2 -6.41 -10.67 -4.91
C ALA A 2 -5.19 -11.31 -4.23
N ASP A 3 -4.69 -12.40 -4.83
CA ASP A 3 -3.51 -13.11 -4.36
C ASP A 3 -2.25 -12.24 -4.55
N TYR A 4 -1.59 -11.82 -3.47
CA TYR A 4 -0.27 -11.15 -3.55
C TYR A 4 0.78 -11.98 -4.26
N TYR A 5 0.63 -13.29 -4.18
CA TYR A 5 1.44 -14.24 -4.92
C TYR A 5 1.32 -14.01 -6.44
N ASN A 6 0.13 -13.71 -6.96
CA ASN A 6 -0.06 -13.38 -8.37
C ASN A 6 0.54 -12.01 -8.74
N ILE A 7 0.46 -11.02 -7.85
CA ILE A 7 1.05 -9.69 -8.06
C ILE A 7 2.58 -9.79 -8.18
N LEU A 8 3.22 -10.54 -7.28
CA LEU A 8 4.66 -10.80 -7.33
C LEU A 8 5.04 -11.87 -8.37
N LYS A 9 4.07 -12.49 -9.05
CA LYS A 9 4.25 -13.62 -9.98
C LYS A 9 5.05 -14.78 -9.38
N ILE A 10 4.79 -15.08 -8.11
CA ILE A 10 5.42 -16.15 -7.35
C ILE A 10 4.38 -17.19 -6.93
N LYS A 11 4.85 -18.37 -6.52
CA LYS A 11 3.99 -19.42 -5.98
C LYS A 11 3.68 -19.17 -4.50
N LYS A 12 2.57 -19.75 -4.00
CA LYS A 12 2.18 -19.67 -2.58
C LYS A 12 3.19 -20.29 -1.62
N ASN A 13 4.01 -21.22 -2.11
CA ASN A 13 5.11 -21.84 -1.37
C ASN A 13 6.45 -21.10 -1.52
N ALA A 14 6.46 -19.91 -2.11
CA ALA A 14 7.68 -19.14 -2.29
C ALA A 14 8.35 -18.79 -0.96
N THR A 15 9.67 -18.89 -0.96
CA THR A 15 10.56 -18.50 0.14
C THR A 15 10.71 -16.98 0.21
N GLU A 16 11.13 -16.47 1.37
CA GLU A 16 11.39 -15.03 1.54
C GLU A 16 12.43 -14.50 0.54
N ALA A 17 13.42 -15.34 0.19
CA ALA A 17 14.42 -15.02 -0.82
C ALA A 17 13.78 -14.82 -2.22
N GLU A 18 12.87 -15.71 -2.62
CA GLU A 18 12.13 -15.60 -3.88
C GLU A 18 11.21 -14.38 -3.90
N ILE A 19 10.51 -14.11 -2.80
CA ILE A 19 9.67 -12.91 -2.62
C ILE A 19 10.50 -11.64 -2.85
N ARG A 20 11.67 -11.55 -2.20
CA ARG A 20 12.58 -10.40 -2.32
C ARG A 20 13.22 -10.30 -3.70
N GLN A 21 13.49 -11.41 -4.36
CA GLN A 21 14.03 -11.44 -5.72
C GLN A 21 12.98 -11.00 -6.75
N ALA A 22 11.74 -11.50 -6.64
CA ALA A 22 10.63 -11.12 -7.50
C ALA A 22 10.30 -9.63 -7.34
N PHE A 23 10.22 -9.14 -6.10
CA PHE A 23 10.05 -7.71 -5.81
C PHE A 23 11.11 -6.87 -6.52
N ARG A 24 12.41 -7.19 -6.35
CA ARG A 24 13.49 -6.44 -7.00
C ARG A 24 13.42 -6.44 -8.52
N LYS A 25 12.99 -7.54 -9.13
CA LYS A 25 12.82 -7.66 -10.58
C LYS A 25 11.68 -6.78 -11.08
N LEU A 26 10.53 -6.84 -10.41
CA LEU A 26 9.34 -6.08 -10.78
C LEU A 26 9.50 -4.58 -10.45
N ALA A 27 10.13 -4.26 -9.33
CA ALA A 27 10.41 -2.88 -8.91
C ALA A 27 11.29 -2.15 -9.92
N ARG A 28 12.29 -2.82 -10.51
CA ARG A 28 13.08 -2.26 -11.62
C ARG A 28 12.27 -2.15 -12.91
N GLN A 29 11.40 -3.12 -13.19
CA GLN A 29 10.58 -3.11 -14.40
C GLN A 29 9.55 -1.96 -14.40
N TYR A 30 8.94 -1.70 -13.25
CA TYR A 30 7.92 -0.65 -13.07
C TYR A 30 8.43 0.54 -12.27
N HIS A 31 9.75 0.78 -12.25
CA HIS A 31 10.33 1.88 -11.49
C HIS A 31 9.88 3.22 -12.08
N PRO A 32 9.50 4.23 -11.28
CA PRO A 32 9.09 5.54 -11.78
C PRO A 32 10.21 6.28 -12.52
N ASP A 33 11.47 6.04 -12.17
CA ASP A 33 12.65 6.60 -12.88
C ASP A 33 12.79 6.03 -14.30
N LEU A 34 12.39 4.77 -14.52
CA LEU A 34 12.48 4.09 -15.81
C LEU A 34 11.20 4.22 -16.64
N ASN A 35 10.07 4.48 -15.97
CA ASN A 35 8.76 4.68 -16.58
C ASN A 35 8.15 6.02 -16.12
N PRO A 36 8.80 7.15 -16.43
CA PRO A 36 8.27 8.46 -16.04
C PRO A 36 6.94 8.71 -16.78
N GLY A 37 5.88 8.99 -16.02
CA GLY A 37 4.56 9.33 -16.56
C GLY A 37 3.69 8.13 -16.97
N ASP A 38 3.99 6.92 -16.51
CA ASP A 38 3.16 5.73 -16.71
C ASP A 38 2.34 5.42 -15.44
N ASP A 39 1.06 5.82 -15.45
CA ASP A 39 0.10 5.57 -14.37
C ASP A 39 -0.12 4.05 -14.10
N ASP A 40 0.02 3.22 -15.14
CA ASP A 40 -0.13 1.77 -15.03
C ASP A 40 1.08 1.18 -14.29
N ALA A 41 2.29 1.67 -14.61
CA ALA A 41 3.52 1.32 -13.90
C ALA A 41 3.46 1.75 -12.43
N GLU A 42 2.97 2.96 -12.13
CA GLU A 42 2.78 3.44 -10.76
C GLU A 42 1.79 2.57 -9.98
N THR A 43 0.64 2.26 -10.58
CA THR A 43 -0.40 1.42 -9.96
C THR A 43 0.12 0.01 -9.67
N ARG A 44 0.87 -0.57 -10.60
CA ARG A 44 1.52 -1.88 -10.41
C ARG A 44 2.60 -1.80 -9.35
N PHE A 45 3.43 -0.77 -9.36
CA PHE A 45 4.52 -0.59 -8.39
C PHE A 45 3.98 -0.49 -6.96
N LYS A 46 2.90 0.28 -6.74
CA LYS A 46 2.18 0.33 -5.46
C LYS A 46 1.72 -1.07 -5.03
N SER A 47 1.07 -1.81 -5.92
CA SER A 47 0.60 -3.17 -5.65
C SER A 47 1.76 -4.14 -5.32
N ILE A 48 2.90 -4.01 -6.01
CA ILE A 48 4.10 -4.85 -5.80
C ILE A 48 4.74 -4.55 -4.43
N ASN A 49 4.82 -3.27 -4.06
CA ASN A 49 5.37 -2.86 -2.76
C ASN A 49 4.49 -3.37 -1.62
N GLU A 50 3.18 -3.19 -1.75
CA GLU A 50 2.17 -3.70 -0.81
C GLU A 50 2.30 -5.22 -0.62
N ALA A 51 2.36 -5.97 -1.73
CA ALA A 51 2.52 -7.42 -1.71
C ALA A 51 3.80 -7.86 -0.96
N TYR A 52 4.89 -7.15 -1.18
CA TYR A 52 6.17 -7.42 -0.55
C TYR A 52 6.10 -7.18 0.96
N GLU A 53 5.51 -6.07 1.43
CA GLU A 53 5.42 -5.78 2.88
C GLU A 53 4.62 -6.84 3.66
N VAL A 54 3.57 -7.38 3.04
CA VAL A 54 2.75 -8.44 3.64
C VAL A 54 3.46 -9.78 3.62
N LEU A 55 4.02 -10.18 2.48
CA LEU A 55 4.59 -11.52 2.31
C LEU A 55 6.01 -11.66 2.88
N SER A 56 6.76 -10.56 2.96
CA SER A 56 8.14 -10.53 3.52
C SER A 56 8.15 -10.79 5.03
N LYS A 57 7.10 -10.38 5.76
CA LYS A 57 7.03 -10.57 7.21
C LYS A 57 6.21 -11.82 7.57
N PRO A 58 6.77 -12.77 8.36
CA PRO A 58 6.04 -13.98 8.74
C PRO A 58 4.76 -13.66 9.55
N ASP A 59 4.78 -12.61 10.38
CA ASP A 59 3.59 -12.15 11.10
C ASP A 59 2.49 -11.60 10.20
N SER A 60 2.85 -10.75 9.23
CA SER A 60 1.90 -10.18 8.27
C SER A 60 1.35 -11.25 7.35
N ARG A 61 2.17 -12.20 6.91
CA ARG A 61 1.76 -13.36 6.12
C ARG A 61 0.73 -14.21 6.86
N ARG A 62 0.96 -14.51 8.15
CA ARG A 62 -0.03 -15.22 8.98
C ARG A 62 -1.35 -14.46 9.10
N LYS A 63 -1.30 -13.13 9.23
CA LYS A 63 -2.51 -12.29 9.25
C LYS A 63 -3.23 -12.30 7.91
N TYR A 64 -2.52 -12.19 6.80
CA TYR A 64 -3.09 -12.28 5.47
C TYR A 64 -3.73 -13.65 5.21
N ASP A 65 -3.06 -14.74 5.58
CA ASP A 65 -3.61 -16.09 5.46
C ASP A 65 -4.87 -16.29 6.34
N ARG A 66 -5.00 -15.54 7.45
CA ARG A 66 -6.15 -15.58 8.37
C ARG A 66 -7.30 -14.65 7.98
N TYR A 67 -7.01 -13.46 7.47
CA TYR A 67 -8.00 -12.39 7.21
C TYR A 67 -8.26 -12.14 5.71
N GLY A 68 -7.48 -12.76 4.82
CA GLY A 68 -7.67 -12.71 3.37
C GLY A 68 -7.61 -11.31 2.77
N ASP A 69 -8.44 -11.07 1.73
CA ASP A 69 -8.56 -9.82 0.98
C ASP A 69 -8.90 -8.58 1.83
N ASN A 70 -9.48 -8.77 3.02
CA ASN A 70 -9.96 -7.67 3.87
C ASN A 70 -8.83 -6.88 4.55
N TRP A 71 -7.59 -7.36 4.48
CA TRP A 71 -6.44 -6.63 5.00
C TRP A 71 -6.20 -5.32 4.22
N LYS A 72 -6.65 -5.22 2.96
CA LYS A 72 -6.55 -4.02 2.10
C LYS A 72 -7.33 -2.80 2.60
N ASN A 73 -8.33 -3.01 3.46
CA ASN A 73 -9.05 -1.89 4.07
C ASN A 73 -8.26 -1.24 5.22
N ALA A 74 -7.15 -1.82 5.67
CA ALA A 74 -6.32 -1.25 6.74
C ALA A 74 -5.59 0.03 6.30
N ASP A 75 -5.01 0.05 5.10
CA ASP A 75 -4.27 1.20 4.57
C ASP A 75 -5.19 2.40 4.24
N ARG A 76 -6.39 2.15 3.72
CA ARG A 76 -7.39 3.20 3.48
C ARG A 76 -7.85 3.88 4.78
N ILE A 77 -7.87 3.15 5.89
CA ILE A 77 -8.17 3.70 7.21
C ILE A 77 -7.00 4.55 7.73
N GLU A 78 -5.76 4.18 7.41
CA GLU A 78 -4.55 4.90 7.86
C GLU A 78 -4.29 6.18 7.03
N GLU A 79 -4.52 6.16 5.73
CA GLU A 79 -4.41 7.34 4.87
C GLU A 79 -5.56 8.34 5.09
N GLN A 80 -6.80 7.87 5.31
CA GLN A 80 -7.90 8.74 5.77
C GLN A 80 -7.63 9.35 7.14
N ARG A 81 -6.95 8.63 8.05
CA ARG A 81 -6.51 9.16 9.35
C ARG A 81 -5.36 10.15 9.23
N ARG A 82 -4.40 9.96 8.31
CA ARG A 82 -3.31 10.91 8.07
C ARG A 82 -3.78 12.20 7.39
N GLN A 83 -4.83 12.15 6.56
CA GLN A 83 -5.38 13.33 5.89
C GLN A 83 -6.43 14.11 6.71
N HIS A 84 -7.01 13.54 7.78
CA HIS A 84 -7.92 14.24 8.70
C HIS A 84 -7.26 14.70 10.02
N GLY A 85 -5.92 14.70 10.08
CA GLY A 85 -5.13 15.11 11.25
C GLY A 85 -4.65 16.57 11.25
N GLY A 86 -5.25 17.46 10.46
CA GLY A 86 -4.90 18.88 10.45
C GLY A 86 -5.96 19.74 9.76
N SER A 87 -6.79 20.42 10.55
CA SER A 87 -7.85 21.34 10.09
C SER A 87 -7.38 22.35 9.04
N PRO A 88 -8.04 22.44 7.86
CA PRO A 88 -7.76 23.50 6.88
C PRO A 88 -8.93 24.48 6.69
N PHE A 89 -9.66 24.84 7.76
CA PHE A 89 -10.65 25.92 7.68
C PHE A 89 -10.85 26.64 9.02
N ASP A 90 -9.81 27.32 9.50
CA ASP A 90 -9.96 28.43 10.46
C ASP A 90 -10.24 29.73 9.68
N THR A 91 -11.37 29.75 8.97
CA THR A 91 -11.81 30.97 8.28
C THR A 91 -13.32 31.10 8.39
N PHE A 92 -13.74 32.03 9.24
CA PHE A 92 -15.02 32.75 9.23
C PHE A 92 -16.17 32.20 10.10
N THR A 93 -16.30 32.74 11.31
CA THR A 93 -17.58 33.27 11.83
C THR A 93 -17.29 34.26 12.98
N SER A 94 -17.37 35.57 12.74
CA SER A 94 -18.52 36.42 13.12
C SER A 94 -18.86 36.44 14.63
N GLY A 95 -18.50 37.54 15.30
CA GLY A 95 -19.50 38.40 15.95
C GLY A 95 -19.81 38.24 17.46
N SER A 96 -19.45 39.30 18.21
CA SER A 96 -20.21 39.89 19.34
C SER A 96 -20.21 39.19 20.72
N ARG A 97 -19.64 39.86 21.74
CA ARG A 97 -20.39 40.45 22.90
C ARG A 97 -19.46 40.96 24.03
N ARG A 98 -19.64 42.24 24.36
CA ARG A 98 -19.79 42.83 25.71
C ARG A 98 -18.84 42.36 26.83
N ARG A 99 -17.94 43.24 27.27
CA ARG A 99 -18.15 44.14 28.42
C ARG A 99 -17.03 45.18 28.48
#